data_AF-A0A6B1AV88-F1
#
_entry.id   AF-A0A6B1AV88-F1
#
_cell.length_a   1.000
_cell.length_b   1.000
_cell.length_c   1.000
_cell.angle_alpha   90.00
_cell.angle_beta   90.00
_cell.angle_gamma   90.00
#
_symmetry.space_group_name_H-M   'P 1'
#
loop_
_entity.id
_entity.type
_entity.pdbx_description
1 polymer ?
#
loop_
_entity_poly.entity_id
_entity_poly.type
_entity_poly.pdbx_seq_one_letter_code
_entity_poly.pdbx_strand_id
1 'polypeptide(L)'
;MARRATAPRTRLPAMAQGWSGQSRYGGTMIATANRNAFKSLRCGLERGRLPPRAGNSAGGWSLVELLVATALSMSLATLAARAFLAGDALHAEATAELRLQSDARFAMHVLSVNAGLAGFPGCFGESAEYAPLNSAWVGPNTFPAVEGWDTLRPHPEPGPVTGSDSVAFRWSVGGCSGAGIGPYARELRPPPADAGVAPGRGLRGALFFIGRRGGEQGNPPALFVRETSDFGDTSPARELVEGVESMQVRFRLTGGEDFLPANQVGNWNEVIALRFELRLESLQFANLRRDFGQSVALRNRSVAFADFPQAGTP
;
A
#
# COMPACT_ATOMS: atom_id res chain seq x y z
N MET A 1 -43.16 50.72 40.24
CA MET A 1 -42.65 49.65 41.14
C MET A 1 -41.26 49.25 40.65
N ALA A 2 -40.22 49.77 41.32
CA ALA A 2 -39.21 49.00 42.08
C ALA A 2 -38.17 48.32 41.18
N ARG A 3 -37.01 48.94 40.90
CA ARG A 3 -35.78 49.17 41.71
C ARG A 3 -34.72 48.06 41.53
N ARG A 4 -33.52 48.54 41.17
CA ARG A 4 -32.18 47.91 41.14
C ARG A 4 -31.90 46.91 42.27
N ALA A 5 -31.04 45.92 41.99
CA ALA A 5 -30.03 45.46 42.95
C ALA A 5 -28.81 44.84 42.23
N THR A 6 -27.77 45.66 42.10
CA THR A 6 -26.35 45.27 42.05
C THR A 6 -25.87 44.99 43.47
N ALA A 7 -25.02 43.97 43.70
CA ALA A 7 -23.90 43.88 44.66
C ALA A 7 -23.41 42.40 44.81
N PRO A 8 -22.33 42.08 45.55
CA PRO A 8 -20.94 42.34 45.16
C PRO A 8 -20.01 41.11 45.34
N ARG A 9 -18.76 41.29 44.89
CA ARG A 9 -17.61 40.38 45.05
C ARG A 9 -17.24 40.13 46.51
N THR A 10 -16.91 38.88 46.84
CA THR A 10 -16.05 38.50 47.97
C THR A 10 -14.81 37.79 47.44
N ARG A 11 -13.63 38.22 47.90
CA ARG A 11 -12.31 37.59 47.68
C ARG A 11 -11.86 36.84 48.94
N LEU A 12 -10.95 35.89 48.70
CA LEU A 12 -9.91 35.27 49.57
C LEU A 12 -10.21 33.86 50.12
N PRO A 13 -9.20 32.99 50.36
CA PRO A 13 -7.87 32.86 49.73
C PRO A 13 -7.47 31.37 49.41
N ALA A 14 -6.22 31.25 48.92
CA ALA A 14 -5.38 30.10 48.56
C ALA A 14 -5.59 28.70 49.20
N MET A 15 -5.40 27.65 48.38
CA MET A 15 -4.54 26.47 48.59
C MET A 15 -4.83 25.46 47.45
N ALA A 16 -3.90 25.26 46.52
CA ALA A 16 -2.90 24.20 46.53
C ALA A 16 -3.36 22.91 45.81
N GLN A 17 -2.61 22.58 44.75
CA GLN A 17 -2.27 21.24 44.26
C GLN A 17 -3.31 20.45 43.44
N GLY A 18 -3.03 20.42 42.14
CA GLY A 18 -2.65 19.18 41.49
C GLY A 18 -3.70 18.54 40.57
N TRP A 19 -3.27 18.33 39.32
CA TRP A 19 -3.37 17.11 38.50
C TRP A 19 -3.67 17.47 37.03
N SER A 20 -2.61 17.77 36.28
CA SER A 20 -2.61 17.63 34.83
C SER A 20 -2.15 16.22 34.49
N GLY A 21 -3.09 15.35 34.12
CA GLY A 21 -2.82 13.99 33.69
C GLY A 21 -2.08 13.96 32.34
N GLN A 22 -0.79 13.62 32.37
CA GLN A 22 -0.06 13.15 31.20
C GLN A 22 -0.24 11.64 31.06
N SER A 23 -0.74 11.26 29.88
CA SER A 23 -0.89 9.89 29.39
C SER A 23 0.46 9.17 29.34
N ARG A 24 0.52 7.98 29.94
CA ARG A 24 1.65 7.05 29.87
C ARG A 24 1.52 6.17 28.62
N TYR A 25 2.49 6.24 27.72
CA TYR A 25 2.86 5.15 26.82
C TYR A 25 4.39 5.03 26.75
N GLY A 26 4.90 3.86 27.17
CA GLY A 26 6.20 3.27 26.79
C GLY A 26 7.47 4.11 26.91
N GLY A 27 8.02 4.25 28.12
CA GLY A 27 9.31 4.91 28.34
C GLY A 27 10.51 3.97 28.21
N THR A 28 11.42 4.27 27.29
CA THR A 28 12.83 3.84 27.35
C THR A 28 13.58 4.91 28.15
N MET A 29 13.99 4.58 29.38
CA MET A 29 14.82 5.50 30.18
C MET A 29 16.26 5.47 29.67
N ILE A 30 16.70 6.56 29.03
CA ILE A 30 18.12 6.84 28.86
C ILE A 30 18.65 7.31 30.22
N ALA A 31 19.35 6.43 30.92
CA ALA A 31 20.03 6.77 32.15
C ALA A 31 21.20 7.73 31.86
N THR A 32 21.01 9.01 32.16
CA THR A 32 22.10 9.98 32.26
C THR A 32 22.94 9.67 33.50
N ALA A 33 24.15 9.17 33.29
CA ALA A 33 25.10 8.88 34.36
C ALA A 33 25.51 10.18 35.08
N ASN A 34 25.07 10.32 36.33
CA ASN A 34 25.47 11.39 37.24
C ASN A 34 26.93 11.18 37.68
N ARG A 35 27.80 12.14 37.32
CA ARG A 35 29.26 12.03 37.46
C ARG A 35 29.80 12.28 38.89
N ASN A 36 28.94 12.38 39.91
CA ASN A 36 29.33 12.81 41.26
C ASN A 36 29.10 11.78 42.39
N ALA A 37 28.89 10.50 42.09
CA ALA A 37 28.63 9.47 43.11
C ALA A 37 29.87 8.68 43.59
N PHE A 38 31.09 9.22 43.46
CA PHE A 38 32.33 8.54 43.88
C PHE A 38 33.20 9.40 44.81
N LYS A 39 32.66 9.82 45.95
CA LYS A 39 33.45 10.53 46.95
C LYS A 39 33.07 10.21 48.41
N SER A 40 32.97 8.93 48.76
CA SER A 40 33.09 8.47 50.16
C SER A 40 33.00 6.95 50.31
N LEU A 41 33.95 6.22 49.73
CA LEU A 41 34.25 4.87 50.24
C LEU A 41 35.66 4.90 50.81
N ARG A 42 35.71 5.01 52.15
CA ARG A 42 36.95 4.82 52.91
C ARG A 42 37.41 3.38 52.69
N CYS A 43 38.61 3.22 52.16
CA CYS A 43 39.34 1.96 52.21
C CYS A 43 39.80 1.73 53.66
N GLY A 44 39.09 0.86 54.38
CA GLY A 44 39.66 0.16 55.53
C GLY A 44 40.54 -0.97 55.00
N LEU A 45 41.84 -0.70 54.86
CA LEU A 45 42.85 -1.70 54.51
C LEU A 45 43.23 -2.47 55.78
N GLU A 46 42.46 -3.50 56.11
CA GLU A 46 42.95 -4.55 56.99
C GLU A 46 44.11 -5.27 56.30
N ARG A 47 45.28 -5.28 56.94
CA ARG A 47 46.44 -6.08 56.53
C ARG A 47 46.16 -7.55 56.82
N GLY A 48 45.29 -8.17 56.02
CA GLY A 48 45.24 -9.63 55.90
C GLY A 48 46.51 -10.11 55.19
N ARG A 49 47.29 -10.97 55.86
CA ARG A 49 48.42 -11.67 55.22
C ARG A 49 47.92 -12.39 53.98
N LEU A 50 48.50 -12.07 52.83
CA LEU A 50 48.33 -12.87 51.62
C LEU A 50 48.79 -14.31 51.94
N PRO A 51 47.98 -15.35 51.64
CA PRO A 51 48.48 -16.72 51.68
C PRO A 51 49.65 -16.86 50.70
N PRO A 52 50.62 -17.74 50.97
CA PRO A 52 51.75 -17.96 50.08
C PRO A 52 51.21 -18.31 48.69
N ARG A 53 51.75 -17.65 47.65
CA ARG A 53 51.55 -18.09 46.27
C ARG A 53 52.00 -19.54 46.21
N ALA A 54 51.04 -20.46 46.10
CA ALA A 54 51.32 -21.78 45.59
C ALA A 54 52.00 -21.54 44.25
N GLY A 55 53.31 -21.82 44.19
CA GLY A 55 54.05 -21.76 42.96
C GLY A 55 53.39 -22.77 42.03
N ASN A 56 52.62 -22.28 41.06
CA ASN A 56 52.23 -23.11 39.94
C ASN A 56 53.54 -23.55 39.30
N SER A 57 53.89 -24.81 39.50
CA SER A 57 54.86 -25.50 38.69
C SER A 57 54.45 -25.25 37.24
N ALA A 58 55.25 -24.45 36.54
CA ALA A 58 55.11 -24.20 35.12
C ALA A 58 55.45 -25.51 34.39
N GLY A 59 54.50 -26.44 34.38
CA GLY A 59 54.53 -27.58 33.48
C GLY A 59 54.47 -27.05 32.06
N GLY A 60 55.47 -27.38 31.25
CA GLY A 60 55.43 -27.13 29.82
C GLY A 60 54.22 -27.85 29.23
N TRP A 61 53.44 -27.12 28.43
CA TRP A 61 52.30 -27.66 27.71
C TRP A 61 52.78 -28.79 26.80
N SER A 62 52.09 -29.93 26.85
CA SER A 62 52.46 -31.03 25.96
C SER A 62 52.16 -30.65 24.51
N LEU A 63 52.98 -31.13 23.57
CA LEU A 63 52.81 -30.86 22.14
C LEU A 63 51.42 -31.31 21.64
N VAL A 64 50.88 -32.40 22.24
CA VAL A 64 49.53 -32.90 22.00
C VAL A 64 48.47 -31.90 22.45
N GLU A 65 48.63 -31.28 23.62
CA GLU A 65 47.67 -30.33 24.18
C GLU A 65 47.58 -29.06 23.31
N LEU A 66 48.72 -28.61 22.77
CA LEU A 66 48.76 -27.46 21.86
C LEU A 66 48.17 -27.80 20.48
N LEU A 67 48.37 -29.04 19.99
CA LEU A 67 47.72 -29.53 18.77
C LEU A 67 46.19 -29.64 18.95
N VAL A 68 45.73 -30.15 20.09
CA VAL A 68 44.30 -30.23 20.41
C VAL A 68 43.70 -28.84 20.56
N ALA A 69 44.38 -27.93 21.27
CA ALA A 69 43.90 -26.56 21.48
C ALA A 69 43.77 -25.77 20.17
N THR A 70 44.76 -25.89 19.28
CA THR A 70 44.74 -25.22 17.97
C THR A 70 43.71 -25.85 17.02
N ALA A 71 43.58 -27.18 17.02
CA ALA A 71 42.56 -27.90 16.24
C ALA A 71 41.13 -27.51 16.66
N LEU A 72 40.87 -27.42 17.97
CA LEU A 72 39.57 -26.98 18.49
C LEU A 72 39.30 -25.50 18.18
N SER A 73 40.32 -24.65 18.28
CA SER A 73 40.19 -23.22 17.95
C SER A 73 39.85 -22.99 16.48
N MET A 74 40.54 -23.68 15.56
CA MET A 74 40.21 -23.61 14.12
C MET A 74 38.80 -24.13 13.83
N SER A 75 38.39 -25.22 14.47
CA SER A 75 37.05 -25.81 14.29
C SER A 75 35.94 -24.85 14.74
N LEU A 76 36.09 -24.22 15.92
CA LEU A 76 35.15 -23.23 16.42
C LEU A 76 35.11 -21.97 15.54
N ALA A 77 36.26 -21.50 15.09
CA ALA A 77 36.34 -20.36 14.18
C ALA A 77 35.62 -20.63 12.85
N THR A 78 35.76 -21.84 12.29
CA THR A 78 35.04 -22.21 11.05
C THR A 78 33.54 -22.30 11.27
N LEU A 79 33.10 -22.85 12.40
CA LEU A 79 31.67 -22.96 12.71
C LEU A 79 31.03 -21.57 12.88
N ALA A 80 31.70 -20.67 13.60
CA ALA A 80 31.22 -19.30 13.80
C ALA A 80 31.16 -18.53 12.47
N ALA A 81 32.19 -18.66 11.63
CA ALA A 81 32.20 -18.03 10.30
C ALA A 81 31.05 -18.52 9.42
N ARG A 82 30.75 -19.83 9.42
CA ARG A 82 29.62 -20.39 8.66
C ARG A 82 28.28 -19.91 9.18
N ALA A 83 28.10 -19.85 10.49
CA ALA A 83 26.85 -19.36 11.08
C ALA A 83 26.60 -17.88 10.72
N PHE A 84 27.65 -17.05 10.72
CA PHE A 84 27.54 -15.65 10.33
C PHE A 84 27.16 -15.49 8.85
N LEU A 85 27.85 -16.18 7.94
CA LEU A 85 27.54 -16.13 6.51
C LEU A 85 26.13 -16.64 6.20
N ALA A 86 25.66 -17.69 6.91
CA ALA A 86 24.30 -18.18 6.79
C ALA A 86 23.27 -17.15 7.31
N GLY A 87 23.59 -16.43 8.39
CA GLY A 87 22.75 -15.38 8.94
C GLY A 87 22.49 -14.25 7.94
N ASP A 88 23.53 -13.76 7.26
CA ASP A 88 23.40 -12.68 6.27
C ASP A 88 22.47 -13.06 5.11
N ALA A 89 22.61 -14.29 4.59
CA ALA A 89 21.75 -14.80 3.52
C ALA A 89 20.28 -14.87 3.97
N LEU A 90 20.03 -15.38 5.18
CA LEU A 90 18.69 -15.46 5.76
C LEU A 90 18.07 -14.08 5.99
N HIS A 91 18.87 -13.10 6.44
CA HIS A 91 18.40 -11.73 6.62
C HIS A 91 18.02 -11.09 5.29
N ALA A 92 18.84 -11.29 4.26
CA ALA A 92 18.57 -10.75 2.94
C ALA A 92 17.27 -11.34 2.35
N GLU A 93 17.04 -12.64 2.47
CA GLU A 93 15.79 -13.29 2.06
C GLU A 93 14.58 -12.79 2.85
N ALA A 94 14.69 -12.71 4.18
CA ALA A 94 13.62 -12.19 5.03
C ALA A 94 13.24 -10.74 4.67
N THR A 95 14.22 -9.90 4.33
CA THR A 95 13.94 -8.54 3.88
C THR A 95 13.27 -8.50 2.50
N ALA A 96 13.59 -9.45 1.62
CA ALA A 96 12.94 -9.57 0.32
C ALA A 96 11.47 -9.99 0.45
N GLU A 97 11.15 -10.89 1.39
CA GLU A 97 9.75 -11.23 1.69
C GLU A 97 8.95 -10.02 2.21
N LEU A 98 9.56 -9.20 3.06
CA LEU A 98 8.92 -7.97 3.56
C LEU A 98 8.69 -6.96 2.43
N ARG A 99 9.62 -6.84 1.48
CA ARG A 99 9.43 -6.01 0.28
C ARG A 99 8.28 -6.51 -0.57
N LEU A 100 8.21 -7.81 -0.85
CA LEU A 100 7.08 -8.41 -1.59
C LEU A 100 5.73 -8.11 -0.92
N GLN A 101 5.65 -8.22 0.41
CA GLN A 101 4.43 -7.88 1.13
C GLN A 101 4.11 -6.38 1.09
N SER A 102 5.12 -5.51 1.14
CA SER A 102 4.93 -4.06 1.00
C SER A 102 4.40 -3.70 -0.39
N ASP A 103 5.02 -4.26 -1.42
CA ASP A 103 4.69 -4.01 -2.83
C ASP A 103 3.31 -4.57 -3.17
N ALA A 104 2.98 -5.77 -2.69
CA ALA A 104 1.64 -6.33 -2.80
C ALA A 104 0.59 -5.47 -2.10
N ARG A 105 0.86 -4.97 -0.88
CA ARG A 105 -0.06 -4.06 -0.18
C ARG A 105 -0.31 -2.79 -0.99
N PHE A 106 0.73 -2.22 -1.61
CA PHE A 106 0.57 -1.04 -2.45
C PHE A 106 -0.24 -1.36 -3.73
N ALA A 107 0.08 -2.44 -4.45
CA ALA A 107 -0.64 -2.85 -5.65
C ALA A 107 -2.13 -3.09 -5.36
N MET A 108 -2.44 -3.87 -4.31
CA MET A 108 -3.81 -4.17 -3.91
C MET A 108 -4.55 -2.93 -3.41
N HIS A 109 -3.86 -2.02 -2.73
CA HIS A 109 -4.44 -0.75 -2.32
C HIS A 109 -4.90 0.06 -3.54
N VAL A 110 -4.04 0.28 -4.54
CA VAL A 110 -4.39 1.05 -5.74
C VAL A 110 -5.53 0.41 -6.52
N LEU A 111 -5.52 -0.92 -6.70
CA LEU A 111 -6.61 -1.65 -7.35
C LEU A 111 -7.93 -1.49 -6.58
N SER A 112 -7.91 -1.67 -5.26
CA SER A 112 -9.11 -1.56 -4.42
C SER A 112 -9.70 -0.14 -4.39
N VAL A 113 -8.84 0.89 -4.40
CA VAL A 113 -9.28 2.29 -4.46
C VAL A 113 -9.98 2.57 -5.78
N ASN A 114 -9.40 2.15 -6.91
CA ASN A 114 -10.02 2.36 -8.23
C ASN A 114 -11.31 1.54 -8.39
N ALA A 115 -11.36 0.30 -7.90
CA ALA A 115 -12.59 -0.48 -7.84
C ALA A 115 -13.66 0.17 -6.93
N GLY A 116 -13.26 0.88 -5.87
CA GLY A 116 -14.18 1.62 -5.01
C GLY A 116 -14.75 2.90 -5.66
N LEU A 117 -14.00 3.51 -6.58
CA LEU A 117 -14.43 4.67 -7.36
C LEU A 117 -15.25 4.29 -8.60
N ALA A 118 -15.08 3.06 -9.08
CA ALA A 118 -15.81 2.52 -10.23
C ALA A 118 -17.32 2.79 -10.10
N GLY A 119 -17.92 3.21 -11.20
CA GLY A 119 -19.34 3.55 -11.31
C GLY A 119 -19.74 4.83 -10.59
N PHE A 120 -18.82 5.58 -9.97
CA PHE A 120 -19.18 6.82 -9.28
C PHE A 120 -19.73 7.83 -10.31
N PRO A 121 -21.02 8.20 -10.22
CA PRO A 121 -21.67 9.02 -11.24
C PRO A 121 -21.33 10.51 -11.10
N GLY A 122 -20.68 10.91 -10.01
CA GLY A 122 -20.44 12.32 -9.69
C GLY A 122 -21.73 13.14 -9.68
N CYS A 123 -21.62 14.40 -10.07
CA CYS A 123 -22.73 15.35 -10.15
C CYS A 123 -23.43 15.38 -11.51
N PHE A 124 -23.24 14.35 -12.33
CA PHE A 124 -24.00 14.16 -13.55
C PHE A 124 -25.41 13.66 -13.18
N GLY A 125 -26.31 14.59 -12.86
CA GLY A 125 -27.75 14.28 -12.88
C GLY A 125 -28.21 14.20 -14.34
N GLU A 126 -28.95 13.14 -14.66
CA GLU A 126 -29.94 12.86 -15.75
C GLU A 126 -29.83 13.48 -17.17
N SER A 127 -29.05 14.55 -17.39
CA SER A 127 -28.87 15.28 -18.66
C SER A 127 -27.40 15.44 -19.06
N ALA A 128 -26.54 14.51 -18.64
CA ALA A 128 -25.17 14.46 -19.11
C ALA A 128 -25.13 13.78 -20.48
N GLU A 129 -25.06 14.58 -21.54
CA GLU A 129 -24.44 14.15 -22.79
C GLU A 129 -22.98 13.78 -22.44
N TYR A 130 -22.74 12.49 -22.21
CA TYR A 130 -21.41 11.98 -21.99
C TYR A 130 -20.62 12.26 -23.25
N ALA A 131 -19.54 13.05 -23.15
CA ALA A 131 -18.55 13.06 -24.22
C ALA A 131 -18.13 11.60 -24.44
N PRO A 132 -18.31 11.03 -25.63
CA PRO A 132 -17.95 9.65 -25.88
C PRO A 132 -16.46 9.52 -25.59
N LEU A 133 -16.12 8.66 -24.62
CA LEU A 133 -14.74 8.23 -24.45
C LEU A 133 -14.36 7.51 -25.74
N ASN A 134 -13.49 8.11 -26.54
CA ASN A 134 -13.08 7.59 -27.84
C ASN A 134 -11.87 6.63 -27.71
N SER A 135 -11.74 5.94 -26.58
CA SER A 135 -10.65 4.98 -26.37
C SER A 135 -11.13 3.56 -26.68
N ALA A 136 -10.25 2.76 -27.28
CA ALA A 136 -10.58 1.42 -27.80
C ALA A 136 -11.12 0.42 -26.73
N TRP A 137 -10.85 0.69 -25.45
CA TRP A 137 -11.30 -0.07 -24.26
C TRP A 137 -12.67 0.35 -23.76
N VAL A 138 -13.04 1.57 -24.08
CA VAL A 138 -14.14 2.26 -23.46
C VAL A 138 -15.12 2.54 -24.57
N GLY A 139 -15.86 1.48 -24.93
CA GLY A 139 -16.77 1.52 -26.08
C GLY A 139 -17.74 2.71 -26.03
N PRO A 140 -18.20 3.18 -27.21
CA PRO A 140 -19.13 4.30 -27.28
C PRO A 140 -20.47 3.92 -26.61
N ASN A 141 -20.97 4.81 -25.74
CA ASN A 141 -22.36 4.85 -25.26
C ASN A 141 -22.82 3.80 -24.21
N THR A 142 -21.94 2.96 -23.67
CA THR A 142 -22.23 2.20 -22.43
C THR A 142 -21.23 2.56 -21.35
N PHE A 143 -21.69 2.86 -20.14
CA PHE A 143 -20.87 3.21 -18.98
C PHE A 143 -20.87 2.08 -17.93
N PRO A 144 -20.39 0.85 -18.26
CA PRO A 144 -20.22 -0.14 -17.21
C PRO A 144 -19.18 0.38 -16.21
N ALA A 145 -19.48 0.26 -14.91
CA ALA A 145 -18.58 0.69 -13.86
C ALA A 145 -17.20 0.01 -13.97
N VAL A 146 -17.22 -1.23 -14.44
CA VAL A 146 -16.06 -2.10 -14.59
C VAL A 146 -16.18 -2.94 -15.85
N GLU A 147 -15.05 -3.22 -16.48
CA GLU A 147 -14.93 -4.19 -17.57
C GLU A 147 -13.61 -4.94 -17.42
N GLY A 148 -13.58 -6.22 -17.79
CA GLY A 148 -12.40 -7.06 -17.66
C GLY A 148 -12.15 -7.88 -18.91
N TRP A 149 -10.88 -8.22 -19.13
CA TRP A 149 -10.46 -9.09 -20.20
C TRP A 149 -9.62 -10.22 -19.63
N ASP A 150 -9.91 -11.43 -20.11
CA ASP A 150 -9.03 -12.57 -19.91
C ASP A 150 -8.14 -12.73 -21.15
N THR A 151 -7.11 -13.57 -21.00
CA THR A 151 -6.14 -13.88 -22.07
C THR A 151 -6.73 -14.63 -23.27
N LEU A 152 -8.02 -14.95 -23.24
CA LEU A 152 -8.76 -15.63 -24.30
C LEU A 152 -9.51 -14.65 -25.23
N ARG A 153 -9.62 -13.37 -24.86
CA ARG A 153 -10.10 -12.29 -25.74
C ARG A 153 -8.94 -11.39 -26.18
N PRO A 154 -8.96 -10.84 -27.42
CA PRO A 154 -7.99 -9.85 -27.83
C PRO A 154 -8.04 -8.64 -26.88
N HIS A 155 -6.95 -8.39 -26.17
CA HIS A 155 -6.75 -7.17 -25.40
C HIS A 155 -6.58 -5.99 -26.39
N PRO A 156 -7.32 -4.88 -26.27
CA PRO A 156 -7.22 -3.74 -27.19
C PRO A 156 -5.84 -3.01 -27.32
N GLU A 157 -4.76 -3.48 -26.67
CA GLU A 157 -3.41 -2.88 -26.58
C GLU A 157 -2.39 -4.03 -26.60
N PRO A 158 -1.32 -3.91 -27.39
CA PRO A 158 -0.15 -4.73 -27.22
C PRO A 158 0.51 -4.41 -25.87
N GLY A 159 0.79 -5.42 -25.04
CA GLY A 159 1.44 -5.17 -23.75
C GLY A 159 1.25 -6.22 -22.66
N PRO A 160 0.06 -6.85 -22.53
CA PRO A 160 -0.14 -7.78 -21.43
C PRO A 160 0.70 -9.05 -21.55
N VAL A 161 1.28 -9.46 -20.42
CA VAL A 161 1.92 -10.77 -20.30
C VAL A 161 0.85 -11.86 -20.46
N THR A 162 1.09 -12.81 -21.36
CA THR A 162 0.20 -13.96 -21.56
C THR A 162 -0.08 -14.68 -20.24
N GLY A 163 -1.33 -15.06 -20.00
CA GLY A 163 -1.78 -15.66 -18.73
C GLY A 163 -2.17 -14.65 -17.65
N SER A 164 -2.08 -13.34 -17.90
CA SER A 164 -2.58 -12.30 -16.98
C SER A 164 -3.85 -11.63 -17.50
N ASP A 165 -4.81 -11.41 -16.61
CA ASP A 165 -6.03 -10.67 -16.87
C ASP A 165 -5.77 -9.16 -16.83
N SER A 166 -6.68 -8.38 -17.42
CA SER A 166 -6.72 -6.93 -17.28
C SER A 166 -8.12 -6.47 -16.88
N VAL A 167 -8.18 -5.28 -16.27
CA VAL A 167 -9.43 -4.72 -15.75
C VAL A 167 -9.43 -3.21 -15.88
N ALA A 168 -10.55 -2.66 -16.37
CA ALA A 168 -10.80 -1.24 -16.48
C ALA A 168 -11.89 -0.81 -15.49
N PHE A 169 -11.66 0.31 -14.83
CA PHE A 169 -12.65 0.99 -14.00
C PHE A 169 -13.00 2.34 -14.62
N ARG A 170 -14.26 2.77 -14.45
CA ARG A 170 -14.74 4.05 -14.97
C ARG A 170 -15.46 4.83 -13.88
N TRP A 171 -15.19 6.12 -13.81
CA TRP A 171 -15.85 7.01 -12.87
C TRP A 171 -15.95 8.42 -13.45
N SER A 172 -16.89 9.19 -12.96
CA SER A 172 -17.00 10.61 -13.27
C SER A 172 -16.10 11.42 -12.34
N VAL A 173 -15.55 12.51 -12.88
CA VAL A 173 -14.89 13.57 -12.11
C VAL A 173 -15.61 14.90 -12.35
N GLY A 174 -15.94 15.60 -11.28
CA GLY A 174 -16.70 16.85 -11.39
C GLY A 174 -17.53 17.15 -10.15
N GLY A 175 -17.47 18.41 -9.70
CA GLY A 175 -18.35 18.94 -8.66
C GLY A 175 -19.64 19.47 -9.26
N CYS A 176 -20.73 19.40 -8.50
CA CYS A 176 -21.98 20.08 -8.84
C CYS A 176 -21.67 21.57 -8.90
N SER A 177 -22.05 22.26 -9.98
CA SER A 177 -21.99 23.71 -10.05
C SER A 177 -22.67 24.32 -8.82
N GLY A 178 -21.89 24.90 -7.90
CA GLY A 178 -22.36 25.48 -6.63
C GLY A 178 -21.89 24.76 -5.36
N ALA A 179 -21.39 23.53 -5.45
CA ALA A 179 -20.71 22.85 -4.36
C ALA A 179 -19.21 22.97 -4.59
N GLY A 180 -18.52 23.70 -3.72
CA GLY A 180 -17.06 23.76 -3.72
C GLY A 180 -16.47 22.36 -3.89
N ILE A 181 -15.45 22.28 -4.74
CA ILE A 181 -14.71 21.05 -5.06
C ILE A 181 -14.46 20.28 -3.76
N GLY A 182 -15.12 19.12 -3.61
CA GLY A 182 -14.97 18.28 -2.44
C GLY A 182 -13.50 17.86 -2.26
N PRO A 183 -13.09 17.50 -1.03
CA PRO A 183 -11.69 17.32 -0.66
C PRO A 183 -10.93 16.28 -1.50
N TYR A 184 -11.61 15.39 -2.24
CA TYR A 184 -10.99 14.38 -3.12
C TYR A 184 -10.47 14.90 -4.47
N ALA A 185 -10.88 16.09 -4.92
CA ALA A 185 -10.44 16.65 -6.20
C ALA A 185 -9.26 17.64 -6.07
N ARG A 186 -8.68 17.77 -4.87
CA ARG A 186 -7.57 18.69 -4.60
C ARG A 186 -6.18 18.07 -4.78
N GLU A 187 -6.08 16.74 -4.83
CA GLU A 187 -4.81 16.02 -5.03
C GLU A 187 -4.39 15.86 -6.51
N LEU A 188 -5.26 16.14 -7.47
CA LEU A 188 -4.93 16.12 -8.90
C LEU A 188 -4.80 17.57 -9.40
N ARG A 189 -3.59 17.94 -9.83
CA ARG A 189 -3.28 19.26 -10.40
C ARG A 189 -4.35 19.64 -11.45
N PRO A 190 -5.14 20.71 -11.25
CA PRO A 190 -6.12 21.11 -12.24
C PRO A 190 -5.41 21.55 -13.54
N PRO A 191 -5.94 21.19 -14.73
CA PRO A 191 -5.37 21.64 -15.99
C PRO A 191 -5.44 23.17 -16.12
N PRO A 192 -4.53 23.77 -16.90
CA PRO A 192 -4.59 25.19 -17.23
C PRO A 192 -5.90 25.53 -17.98
N ALA A 193 -6.35 26.77 -17.75
CA ALA A 193 -7.70 27.23 -18.07
C ALA A 193 -7.90 27.63 -19.55
N ASP A 194 -7.46 26.81 -20.50
CA ASP A 194 -7.48 27.12 -21.93
C ASP A 194 -8.21 26.10 -22.82
N ALA A 195 -9.21 25.40 -22.27
CA ALA A 195 -10.26 24.78 -23.06
C ALA A 195 -11.60 25.40 -22.66
N GLY A 196 -12.37 25.91 -23.63
CA GLY A 196 -13.72 26.47 -23.45
C GLY A 196 -14.78 25.46 -23.01
N VAL A 197 -14.41 24.46 -22.22
CA VAL A 197 -15.29 23.50 -21.58
C VAL A 197 -15.57 24.00 -20.16
N ALA A 198 -16.84 24.06 -19.79
CA ALA A 198 -17.23 24.38 -18.41
C ALA A 198 -16.45 23.49 -17.41
N PRO A 199 -15.89 24.05 -16.32
CA PRO A 199 -15.16 23.26 -15.34
C PRO A 199 -16.11 22.25 -14.68
N GLY A 200 -15.77 20.96 -14.73
CA GLY A 200 -16.33 19.97 -13.81
C GLY A 200 -17.29 18.93 -14.39
N ARG A 201 -17.11 18.50 -15.65
CA ARG A 201 -17.81 17.34 -16.20
C ARG A 201 -16.84 16.49 -17.02
N GLY A 202 -16.05 15.66 -16.34
CA GLY A 202 -15.12 14.72 -16.97
C GLY A 202 -15.49 13.27 -16.69
N LEU A 203 -15.19 12.39 -17.63
CA LEU A 203 -15.19 10.94 -17.39
C LEU A 203 -13.75 10.46 -17.34
N ARG A 204 -13.39 9.73 -16.29
CA ARG A 204 -12.09 9.09 -16.18
C ARG A 204 -12.23 7.57 -16.20
N GLY A 205 -11.20 6.93 -16.71
CA GLY A 205 -11.00 5.50 -16.60
C GLY A 205 -9.57 5.17 -16.21
N ALA A 206 -9.40 3.99 -15.61
CA ALA A 206 -8.10 3.39 -15.33
C ALA A 206 -8.12 1.92 -15.75
N LEU A 207 -7.23 1.56 -16.67
CA LEU A 207 -6.96 0.20 -17.12
C LEU A 207 -5.72 -0.34 -16.42
N PHE A 208 -5.88 -1.43 -15.69
CA PHE A 208 -4.81 -2.16 -15.03
C PHE A 208 -4.48 -3.43 -15.79
N PHE A 209 -3.19 -3.68 -16.02
CA PHE A 209 -2.70 -4.86 -16.72
C PHE A 209 -1.27 -5.19 -16.28
N ILE A 210 -0.84 -6.44 -16.48
CA ILE A 210 0.55 -6.84 -16.26
C ILE A 210 1.30 -6.71 -17.57
N GLY A 211 2.34 -5.88 -17.61
CA GLY A 211 3.15 -5.66 -18.81
C GLY A 211 4.64 -5.73 -18.53
N ARG A 212 5.43 -5.48 -19.56
CA ARG A 212 6.90 -5.30 -19.45
C ARG A 212 7.27 -3.92 -19.95
N ARG A 213 8.25 -3.29 -19.30
CA ARG A 213 8.79 -2.00 -19.75
C ARG A 213 9.24 -2.11 -21.21
N GLY A 214 8.73 -1.23 -22.07
CA GLY A 214 8.99 -1.24 -23.51
C GLY A 214 8.48 -2.49 -24.26
N GLY A 215 7.74 -3.39 -23.61
CA GLY A 215 7.36 -4.69 -24.19
C GLY A 215 8.52 -5.69 -24.33
N GLU A 216 9.67 -5.41 -23.73
CA GLU A 216 10.88 -6.22 -23.87
C GLU A 216 10.84 -7.44 -22.94
N GLN A 217 11.09 -8.64 -23.46
CA GLN A 217 11.06 -9.88 -22.66
C GLN A 217 12.10 -9.91 -21.53
N GLY A 218 13.22 -9.18 -21.67
CA GLY A 218 14.28 -9.10 -20.67
C GLY A 218 13.91 -8.27 -19.44
N ASN A 219 12.90 -7.40 -19.54
CA ASN A 219 12.43 -6.62 -18.40
C ASN A 219 11.49 -7.47 -17.54
N PRO A 220 11.59 -7.38 -16.20
CA PRO A 220 10.66 -8.10 -15.33
C PRO A 220 9.21 -7.64 -15.59
N PRO A 221 8.24 -8.53 -15.40
CA PRO A 221 6.83 -8.16 -15.48
C PRO A 221 6.47 -7.21 -14.33
N ALA A 222 5.56 -6.29 -14.61
CA ALA A 222 5.14 -5.26 -13.66
C ALA A 222 3.65 -4.95 -13.82
N LEU A 223 3.01 -4.47 -12.76
CA LEU A 223 1.67 -3.93 -12.81
C LEU A 223 1.73 -2.52 -13.42
N PHE A 224 1.00 -2.33 -14.52
CA PHE A 224 0.83 -1.04 -15.17
C PHE A 224 -0.57 -0.50 -14.96
N VAL A 225 -0.68 0.81 -15.00
CA VAL A 225 -1.95 1.52 -15.12
C VAL A 225 -1.91 2.45 -16.32
N ARG A 226 -2.99 2.47 -17.09
CA ARG A 226 -3.26 3.47 -18.12
C ARG A 226 -4.53 4.23 -17.75
N GLU A 227 -4.44 5.55 -17.70
CA GLU A 227 -5.54 6.41 -17.26
C GLU A 227 -6.06 7.24 -18.43
N THR A 228 -7.32 7.66 -18.39
CA THR A 228 -7.84 8.65 -19.35
C THR A 228 -7.81 10.06 -18.77
N SER A 229 -7.71 11.06 -19.65
CA SER A 229 -8.01 12.45 -19.32
C SER A 229 -9.50 12.62 -18.99
N ASP A 230 -9.88 13.81 -18.54
CA ASP A 230 -11.28 14.19 -18.29
C ASP A 230 -12.17 14.06 -19.54
N PHE A 231 -11.55 14.04 -20.72
CA PHE A 231 -12.21 14.00 -22.03
C PHE A 231 -11.99 12.68 -22.78
N GLY A 232 -11.35 11.71 -22.13
CA GLY A 232 -11.20 10.35 -22.67
C GLY A 232 -9.95 10.06 -23.48
N ASP A 233 -9.05 11.03 -23.63
CA ASP A 233 -7.74 10.77 -24.21
C ASP A 233 -6.96 9.83 -23.29
N THR A 234 -6.34 8.79 -23.86
CA THR A 234 -5.51 7.86 -23.09
C THR A 234 -4.16 8.48 -22.77
N SER A 235 -3.75 8.42 -21.51
CA SER A 235 -2.38 8.70 -21.08
C SER A 235 -1.45 7.53 -21.41
N PRO A 236 -0.12 7.75 -21.51
CA PRO A 236 0.83 6.64 -21.61
C PRO A 236 0.71 5.75 -20.35
N ALA A 237 0.88 4.44 -20.55
CA ALA A 237 0.86 3.50 -19.43
C ALA A 237 2.03 3.79 -18.46
N ARG A 238 1.72 3.80 -17.15
CA ARG A 238 2.68 4.01 -16.06
C ARG A 238 2.89 2.71 -15.30
N GLU A 239 4.14 2.38 -15.03
CA GLU A 239 4.55 1.26 -14.17
C GLU A 239 4.25 1.64 -12.71
N LEU A 240 3.56 0.76 -11.98
CA LEU A 240 3.23 0.96 -10.56
C LEU A 240 4.12 0.11 -9.65
N VAL A 241 4.21 -1.19 -9.94
CA VAL A 241 4.93 -2.16 -9.12
C VAL A 241 5.65 -3.13 -10.03
N GLU A 242 6.97 -3.18 -9.92
CA GLU A 242 7.83 -4.13 -10.60
C GLU A 242 7.80 -5.50 -9.89
N GLY A 243 8.00 -6.59 -10.63
CA GLY A 243 7.98 -7.95 -10.07
C GLY A 243 6.58 -8.54 -9.87
N VAL A 244 5.54 -7.93 -10.46
CA VAL A 244 4.20 -8.55 -10.51
C VAL A 244 4.15 -9.46 -11.74
N GLU A 245 4.24 -10.77 -11.52
CA GLU A 245 4.34 -11.79 -12.56
C GLU A 245 3.00 -12.00 -13.29
N SER A 246 1.90 -12.07 -12.54
CA SER A 246 0.57 -12.24 -13.10
C SER A 246 -0.53 -11.61 -12.26
N MET A 247 -1.60 -11.18 -12.91
CA MET A 247 -2.85 -10.77 -12.29
C MET A 247 -3.99 -11.65 -12.78
N GLN A 248 -4.85 -12.07 -11.87
CA GLN A 248 -6.11 -12.75 -12.17
C GLN A 248 -7.25 -11.94 -11.56
N VAL A 249 -8.33 -11.76 -12.31
CA VAL A 249 -9.49 -10.98 -11.88
C VAL A 249 -10.75 -11.79 -12.09
N ARG A 250 -11.52 -11.95 -11.02
CA ARG A 250 -12.82 -12.62 -11.06
C ARG A 250 -13.94 -11.68 -10.63
N PHE A 251 -15.12 -11.86 -11.19
CA PHE A 251 -16.25 -10.96 -11.07
C PHE A 251 -17.46 -11.69 -10.48
N ARG A 252 -18.05 -11.12 -9.44
CA ARG A 252 -19.31 -11.61 -8.88
C ARG A 252 -20.46 -10.79 -9.42
N LEU A 253 -21.48 -11.46 -9.95
CA LEU A 253 -22.68 -10.84 -10.50
C LEU A 253 -23.81 -10.77 -9.47
N THR A 254 -24.77 -9.88 -9.72
CA THR A 254 -25.98 -9.73 -8.90
C THR A 254 -26.75 -11.05 -8.86
N GLY A 255 -27.09 -11.53 -7.66
CA GLY A 255 -27.78 -12.81 -7.48
C GLY A 255 -26.91 -14.05 -7.70
N GLY A 256 -25.63 -13.89 -8.09
CA GLY A 256 -24.65 -14.97 -8.18
C GLY A 256 -23.87 -15.15 -6.87
N GLU A 257 -23.51 -16.39 -6.56
CA GLU A 257 -22.64 -16.73 -5.42
C GLU A 257 -21.16 -16.80 -5.82
N ASP A 258 -20.88 -17.27 -7.03
CA ASP A 258 -19.52 -17.53 -7.51
C ASP A 258 -18.88 -16.30 -8.16
N PHE A 259 -17.54 -16.28 -8.08
CA PHE A 259 -16.70 -15.34 -8.80
C PHE A 259 -16.30 -15.93 -10.16
N LEU A 260 -16.75 -15.27 -11.23
CA LEU A 260 -16.62 -15.74 -12.60
C LEU A 260 -15.43 -15.08 -13.32
N PRO A 261 -14.75 -15.78 -14.23
CA PRO A 261 -13.78 -15.15 -15.14
C PRO A 261 -14.47 -14.21 -16.13
N ALA A 262 -13.70 -13.28 -16.72
CA ALA A 262 -14.23 -12.26 -17.64
C ALA A 262 -15.02 -12.85 -18.83
N ASN A 263 -14.59 -13.95 -19.42
CA ASN A 263 -15.30 -14.60 -20.53
C ASN A 263 -16.68 -15.16 -20.19
N GLN A 264 -17.00 -15.32 -18.90
CA GLN A 264 -18.30 -15.79 -18.42
C GLN A 264 -19.22 -14.64 -17.98
N VAL A 265 -18.75 -13.39 -18.02
CA VAL A 265 -19.56 -12.21 -17.73
C VAL A 265 -20.36 -11.83 -18.98
N GLY A 266 -21.67 -12.09 -18.94
CA GLY A 266 -22.59 -11.74 -20.03
C GLY A 266 -22.99 -10.26 -20.05
N ASN A 267 -23.20 -9.67 -18.86
CA ASN A 267 -23.58 -8.29 -18.68
C ASN A 267 -22.73 -7.63 -17.59
N TRP A 268 -21.85 -6.71 -17.99
CA TRP A 268 -20.96 -6.00 -17.06
C TRP A 268 -21.69 -5.08 -16.08
N ASN A 269 -22.96 -4.72 -16.36
CA ASN A 269 -23.76 -3.92 -15.44
C ASN A 269 -24.25 -4.69 -14.21
N GLU A 270 -24.16 -6.02 -14.22
CA GLU A 270 -24.59 -6.85 -13.10
C GLU A 270 -23.46 -7.14 -12.12
N VAL A 271 -22.22 -6.70 -12.40
CA VAL A 271 -21.07 -6.93 -11.51
C VAL A 271 -21.24 -6.13 -10.22
N ILE A 272 -21.09 -6.81 -9.08
CA ILE A 272 -21.21 -6.24 -7.73
C ILE A 272 -19.94 -6.35 -6.89
N ALA A 273 -19.02 -7.25 -7.25
CA ALA A 273 -17.74 -7.39 -6.57
C ALA A 273 -16.68 -7.98 -7.49
N LEU A 274 -15.42 -7.69 -7.16
CA LEU A 274 -14.23 -8.25 -7.80
C LEU A 274 -13.40 -9.03 -6.80
N ARG A 275 -12.68 -10.03 -7.29
CA ARG A 275 -11.60 -10.70 -6.57
C ARG A 275 -10.34 -10.59 -7.40
N PHE A 276 -9.33 -9.91 -6.85
CA PHE A 276 -8.00 -9.82 -7.42
C PHE A 276 -7.11 -10.89 -6.82
N GLU A 277 -6.31 -11.53 -7.65
CA GLU A 277 -5.21 -12.39 -7.24
C GLU A 277 -3.95 -11.97 -8.00
N LEU A 278 -2.92 -11.52 -7.26
CA LEU A 278 -1.63 -11.10 -7.79
C LEU A 278 -0.57 -12.12 -7.40
N ARG A 279 0.26 -12.52 -8.37
CA ARG A 279 1.49 -13.27 -8.12
C ARG A 279 2.67 -12.32 -8.22
N LEU A 280 3.43 -12.17 -7.14
CA LEU A 280 4.65 -11.38 -7.11
C LEU A 280 5.88 -12.29 -7.01
N GLU A 281 6.96 -11.89 -7.68
CA GLU A 281 8.27 -12.52 -7.65
C GLU A 281 9.35 -11.53 -7.18
N SER A 282 10.28 -12.00 -6.36
CA SER A 282 11.43 -11.18 -5.95
C SER A 282 12.40 -10.95 -7.10
N LEU A 283 12.78 -9.70 -7.31
CA LEU A 283 13.83 -9.34 -8.26
C LEU A 283 15.24 -9.69 -7.77
N GLN A 284 15.40 -9.98 -6.47
CA GLN A 284 16.71 -10.21 -5.84
C GLN A 284 16.96 -11.70 -5.54
N PHE A 285 15.89 -12.48 -5.34
CA PHE A 285 15.97 -13.89 -4.97
C PHE A 285 15.16 -14.72 -5.96
N ALA A 286 15.88 -15.55 -6.74
CA ALA A 286 15.24 -16.46 -7.67
C ALA A 286 14.29 -17.41 -6.93
N ASN A 287 13.11 -17.63 -7.53
CA ASN A 287 12.05 -18.53 -7.02
C ASN A 287 11.34 -18.06 -5.74
N LEU A 288 11.63 -16.86 -5.22
CA LEU A 288 10.84 -16.30 -4.14
C LEU A 288 9.56 -15.69 -4.72
N ARG A 289 8.47 -16.47 -4.72
CA ARG A 289 7.14 -16.07 -5.21
C ARG A 289 6.10 -16.09 -4.11
N ARG A 290 5.16 -15.14 -4.16
CA ARG A 290 4.03 -15.06 -3.23
C ARG A 290 2.76 -14.61 -3.95
N ASP A 291 1.66 -15.30 -3.65
CA ASP A 291 0.34 -14.99 -4.17
C ASP A 291 -0.44 -14.16 -3.12
N PHE A 292 -1.10 -13.10 -3.57
CA PHE A 292 -1.87 -12.19 -2.74
C PHE A 292 -3.27 -12.03 -3.32
N GLY A 293 -4.30 -12.29 -2.52
CA GLY A 293 -5.69 -12.23 -2.94
C GLY A 293 -6.53 -11.29 -2.09
N GLN A 294 -7.44 -10.53 -2.72
CA GLN A 294 -8.42 -9.69 -2.02
C GLN A 294 -9.70 -9.56 -2.83
N SER A 295 -10.83 -9.59 -2.12
CA SER A 295 -12.14 -9.26 -2.70
C SER A 295 -12.55 -7.83 -2.36
N VAL A 296 -13.15 -7.13 -3.32
CA VAL A 296 -13.60 -5.74 -3.21
C VAL A 296 -15.03 -5.65 -3.76
N ALA A 297 -15.96 -5.19 -2.93
CA ALA A 297 -17.31 -4.89 -3.39
C ALA A 297 -17.34 -3.55 -4.12
N LEU A 298 -18.05 -3.48 -5.24
CA LEU A 298 -18.32 -2.24 -5.95
C LEU A 298 -19.33 -1.42 -5.15
N ARG A 299 -18.98 -0.17 -4.84
CA ARG A 299 -19.83 0.73 -4.06
C ARG A 299 -20.85 1.44 -4.94
N ASN A 300 -20.43 1.82 -6.13
CA ASN A 300 -21.29 2.45 -7.12
C ASN A 300 -21.47 1.46 -8.26
N ARG A 301 -22.71 1.02 -8.48
CA ARG A 301 -23.05 0.16 -9.61
C ARG A 301 -23.28 0.99 -10.86
N SER A 302 -23.11 0.40 -12.03
CA SER A 302 -23.45 1.06 -13.30
C SER A 302 -24.93 1.45 -13.29
N VAL A 303 -25.20 2.61 -13.88
CA VAL A 303 -26.56 3.07 -14.17
C VAL A 303 -26.71 2.98 -15.69
N ALA A 304 -27.75 2.28 -16.18
CA ALA A 304 -27.97 2.22 -17.62
C ALA A 304 -28.40 3.61 -18.11
N PHE A 305 -27.96 4.02 -19.31
CA PHE A 305 -28.31 5.32 -19.86
C PHE A 305 -29.85 5.51 -19.99
N ALA A 306 -30.59 4.42 -20.23
CA ALA A 306 -32.04 4.42 -20.32
C ALA A 306 -32.76 4.63 -18.98
N ASP A 307 -32.07 4.47 -17.84
CA ASP A 307 -32.65 4.69 -16.51
C ASP A 307 -32.63 6.17 -16.11
N PHE A 308 -31.96 7.03 -16.89
CA PHE A 308 -32.05 8.46 -16.71
C PHE A 308 -33.29 8.99 -17.43
N PRO A 309 -34.18 9.74 -16.74
CA PRO A 309 -35.29 10.40 -17.41
C PRO A 309 -34.71 11.34 -18.46
N GLN A 310 -35.02 11.04 -19.72
CA GLN A 310 -34.75 11.92 -20.85
C GLN A 310 -35.29 13.30 -20.48
N ALA A 311 -34.42 14.29 -20.39
CA ALA A 311 -34.84 15.67 -20.20
C ALA A 311 -35.92 15.96 -21.26
N GLY A 312 -37.14 16.25 -20.82
CA GLY A 312 -38.27 16.50 -21.70
C GLY A 312 -37.86 17.51 -22.76
N THR A 313 -37.98 17.12 -24.03
CA THR A 313 -37.90 18.04 -25.15
C THR A 313 -38.87 19.19 -24.90
N PRO A 314 -38.43 20.46 -24.89
CA PRO A 314 -39.35 21.58 -24.81
C PRO A 314 -40.30 21.62 -26.01
#